data_AF-A0A527GK82-F1
#
_entry.id   AF-A0A527GK82-F1
#
_cell.length_a   1.000
_cell.length_b   1.000
_cell.length_c   1.000
_cell.angle_alpha   90.00
_cell.angle_beta   90.00
_cell.angle_gamma   90.00
#
_symmetry.space_group_name_H-M   'P 1'
#
loop_
_entity.id
_entity.type
_entity.pdbx_description
1 polymer ?
#
loop_
_entity_poly.entity_id
_entity_poly.type
_entity_poly.pdbx_seq_one_letter_code
_entity_poly.pdbx_strand_id
1 'polypeptide(L)'
;SAADVVNTFKAGDLARIFGFLGEERHAGRIARMIEARREKRPFERTLDLADAIATHVGRAPKDKIHPATRVFQALRIFVNDELGELASALFAAERVLKPGGR
;
A
#
# COMPACT_ATOMS: atom_id res chain seq x y z
N SER A 1 -0.44 -8.61 2.97
CA SER A 1 0.81 -7.89 3.34
C SER A 1 1.06 -6.72 2.38
N ALA A 2 1.97 -5.80 2.68
CA ALA A 2 2.30 -4.71 1.74
C ALA A 2 2.83 -5.22 0.39
N ALA A 3 3.60 -6.32 0.41
CA ALA A 3 4.08 -6.99 -0.80
C ALA A 3 2.90 -7.53 -1.64
N ASP A 4 1.89 -8.13 -1.01
CA ASP A 4 0.70 -8.62 -1.73
C ASP A 4 -0.06 -7.48 -2.40
N VAL A 5 -0.27 -6.37 -1.67
CA VAL A 5 -0.96 -5.19 -2.21
C VAL A 5 -0.26 -4.70 -3.47
N VAL A 6 1.04 -4.41 -3.40
CA VAL A 6 1.77 -3.86 -4.56
C VAL A 6 1.91 -4.86 -5.70
N ASN A 7 1.94 -6.16 -5.43
CA ASN A 7 2.11 -7.18 -6.47
C ASN A 7 0.81 -7.72 -7.07
N THR A 8 -0.35 -7.50 -6.45
CA THR A 8 -1.62 -8.11 -6.91
C THR A 8 -2.75 -7.12 -7.19
N PHE A 9 -2.79 -5.96 -6.53
CA PHE A 9 -3.90 -5.01 -6.70
C PHE A 9 -3.86 -4.34 -8.06
N LYS A 10 -5.02 -4.05 -8.65
CA LYS A 10 -5.08 -3.31 -9.93
C LYS A 10 -4.51 -1.90 -9.75
N ALA A 11 -3.93 -1.32 -10.81
CA ALA A 11 -3.41 0.05 -10.74
C ALA A 11 -4.45 1.07 -10.24
N GLY A 12 -5.73 0.91 -10.57
CA GLY A 12 -6.80 1.79 -10.07
C GLY A 12 -6.95 1.74 -8.54
N ASP A 13 -6.80 0.56 -7.94
CA ASP A 13 -6.93 0.35 -6.50
C ASP A 13 -5.71 0.91 -5.78
N LEU A 14 -4.51 0.64 -6.30
CA LEU A 14 -3.27 1.23 -5.82
C LEU A 14 -3.31 2.76 -5.87
N ALA A 15 -3.81 3.34 -6.97
CA ALA A 15 -3.94 4.79 -7.11
C ALA A 15 -4.90 5.39 -6.05
N ARG A 16 -6.01 4.71 -5.75
CA ARG A 16 -6.93 5.12 -4.68
C ARG A 16 -6.24 5.06 -3.32
N ILE A 17 -5.55 3.97 -3.00
CA ILE A 17 -4.80 3.82 -1.73
C ILE A 17 -3.77 4.95 -1.57
N PHE A 18 -2.91 5.15 -2.58
CA PHE A 18 -1.85 6.16 -2.50
C PHE A 18 -2.39 7.60 -2.48
N GLY A 19 -3.47 7.86 -3.21
CA GLY A 19 -4.11 9.17 -3.25
C GLY A 19 -4.83 9.52 -1.96
N PHE A 20 -5.69 8.63 -1.46
CA PHE A 20 -6.51 8.89 -0.27
C PHE A 20 -5.75 8.77 1.05
N LEU A 21 -4.92 7.72 1.21
CA LEU A 21 -4.23 7.46 2.48
C LEU A 21 -2.83 8.10 2.54
N GLY A 22 -2.20 8.30 1.38
CA GLY A 22 -0.85 8.87 1.28
C GLY A 22 -0.79 10.32 0.82
N GLU A 23 -1.91 10.88 0.36
CA GLU A 23 -1.96 12.21 -0.28
C GLU A 23 -0.93 12.35 -1.42
N GLU A 24 -0.68 11.26 -2.17
CA GLU A 24 0.33 11.23 -3.23
C GLU A 24 -0.21 11.83 -4.53
N ARG A 25 0.35 12.97 -4.94
CA ARG A 25 -0.09 13.73 -6.13
C ARG A 25 0.11 12.95 -7.43
N HIS A 26 1.10 12.05 -7.47
CA HIS A 26 1.42 11.22 -8.63
C HIS A 26 0.85 9.79 -8.50
N ALA A 27 -0.12 9.56 -7.61
CA ALA A 27 -0.67 8.24 -7.30
C ALA A 27 -1.00 7.40 -8.55
N GLY A 28 -1.73 7.96 -9.51
CA GLY A 28 -2.10 7.26 -10.74
C GLY A 28 -0.94 6.96 -11.69
N ARG A 29 0.15 7.74 -11.67
CA ARG A 29 1.37 7.45 -12.44
C ARG A 29 2.18 6.36 -11.77
N ILE A 30 2.37 6.47 -10.45
CA ILE A 30 3.09 5.48 -9.64
C ILE A 30 2.41 4.12 -9.72
N ALA A 31 1.09 4.06 -9.57
CA ALA A 31 0.34 2.80 -9.61
C ALA A 31 0.48 2.04 -10.94
N ARG A 32 0.37 2.76 -12.07
CA ARG A 32 0.59 2.17 -13.41
C ARG A 32 2.03 1.71 -13.60
N MET A 33 3.00 2.47 -13.10
CA MET A 33 4.40 2.06 -13.11
C MET A 33 4.60 0.77 -12.32
N ILE A 34 4.03 0.66 -11.12
CA ILE A 34 4.12 -0.54 -10.28
C ILE A 34 3.52 -1.74 -11.01
N GLU A 35 2.32 -1.61 -11.59
CA GLU A 35 1.65 -2.68 -12.33
C GLU A 35 2.47 -3.16 -13.55
N ALA A 36 2.94 -2.23 -14.38
CA ALA A 36 3.77 -2.58 -15.54
C ALA A 36 5.13 -3.17 -15.14
N ARG A 37 5.72 -2.70 -14.03
CA ARG A 37 7.00 -3.18 -13.53
C ARG A 37 6.87 -4.60 -12.99
N ARG A 38 5.86 -4.86 -12.15
CA ARG A 38 5.70 -6.16 -11.47
C ARG A 38 5.46 -7.33 -12.43
N GLU A 39 4.87 -7.08 -13.60
CA GLU A 39 4.72 -8.07 -14.66
C GLU A 39 6.07 -8.62 -15.14
N LYS A 40 7.13 -7.80 -15.10
CA LYS A 40 8.49 -8.21 -15.47
C LYS A 40 9.26 -8.80 -14.30
N ARG A 41 9.10 -8.20 -13.12
CA ARG A 41 9.76 -8.62 -11.89
C ARG A 41 8.93 -8.19 -10.69
N PRO A 42 8.46 -9.10 -9.82
CA PRO A 42 7.75 -8.74 -8.59
C PRO A 42 8.58 -7.88 -7.62
N PHE A 43 7.92 -7.11 -6.76
CA PHE A 43 8.59 -6.35 -5.69
C PHE A 43 8.75 -7.23 -4.46
N GLU A 44 9.99 -7.55 -4.11
CA GLU A 44 10.32 -8.39 -2.94
C GLU A 44 10.92 -7.59 -1.79
N ARG A 45 11.46 -6.40 -2.09
CA ARG A 45 12.16 -5.55 -1.12
C ARG A 45 11.64 -4.13 -1.16
N THR A 46 11.65 -3.47 -0.01
CA THR A 46 11.20 -2.08 0.12
C THR A 46 12.08 -1.11 -0.67
N LEU A 47 13.40 -1.31 -0.67
CA LEU A 47 14.35 -0.48 -1.43
C LEU A 47 14.04 -0.49 -2.93
N ASP A 48 13.75 -1.66 -3.47
CA ASP A 48 13.41 -1.84 -4.88
C ASP A 48 12.15 -1.06 -5.28
N LEU A 49 11.11 -1.07 -4.43
CA LEU A 49 9.94 -0.22 -4.63
C LEU A 49 10.27 1.27 -4.51
N ALA A 50 11.06 1.66 -3.50
CA ALA A 50 11.44 3.04 -3.27
C ALA A 50 12.25 3.62 -4.44
N ASP A 51 13.21 2.85 -4.97
CA ASP A 51 14.07 3.23 -6.09
C ASP A 51 13.28 3.34 -7.41
N ALA A 52 12.35 2.41 -7.64
CA ALA A 52 11.46 2.46 -8.80
C ALA A 52 10.58 3.72 -8.78
N ILE A 53 10.03 4.08 -7.62
CA ILE A 53 9.24 5.31 -7.45
C ILE A 53 10.12 6.55 -7.64
N ALA A 54 11.29 6.59 -6.99
CA ALA A 54 12.21 7.71 -7.08
C ALA A 54 12.68 7.96 -8.52
N THR A 55 12.98 6.89 -9.25
CA THR A 55 13.38 6.95 -10.66
C THR A 55 12.22 7.44 -11.55
N HIS A 56 10.98 7.01 -11.27
CA HIS A 56 9.83 7.34 -12.11
C HIS A 56 9.30 8.77 -11.92
N VAL A 57 9.26 9.24 -10.67
CA VAL A 57 8.73 10.57 -10.33
C VAL A 57 9.83 11.63 -10.32
N GLY A 58 11.07 11.22 -10.06
CA GLY A 58 12.18 12.11 -9.80
C GLY A 58 12.07 12.75 -8.41
N ARG A 59 13.13 13.47 -8.03
CA ARG A 59 13.17 14.29 -6.82
C ARG A 59 13.46 15.73 -7.21
N ALA A 60 12.56 16.65 -6.90
CA ALA A 60 12.84 18.07 -7.10
C ALA A 60 13.74 18.59 -5.97
N PRO A 61 14.61 19.58 -6.23
CA PRO A 61 15.48 20.17 -5.20
C PRO A 61 14.71 20.74 -3.99
N LYS A 62 13.45 21.12 -4.18
CA LYS A 62 12.55 21.65 -3.16
C LYS A 62 11.82 20.57 -2.33
N ASP A 63 11.97 19.30 -2.69
CA ASP A 63 11.24 18.22 -2.03
C ASP A 63 11.89 17.86 -0.68
N LYS A 64 11.15 18.16 0.38
CA LYS A 64 11.58 17.91 1.77
C LYS A 64 11.60 16.43 2.15
N ILE A 65 10.83 15.61 1.45
CA ILE A 65 10.68 14.17 1.73
C ILE A 65 11.12 13.34 0.52
N HIS A 66 11.43 12.07 0.77
CA HIS A 66 11.71 11.13 -0.31
C HIS A 66 10.44 10.90 -1.15
N PRO A 67 10.53 10.78 -2.49
CA PRO A 67 9.35 10.57 -3.34
C PRO A 67 8.50 9.36 -2.97
N ALA A 68 9.11 8.32 -2.41
CA ALA A 68 8.39 7.13 -1.98
C ALA A 68 7.69 7.27 -0.60
N THR A 69 8.00 8.29 0.19
CA THR A 69 7.54 8.39 1.59
C THR A 69 6.02 8.29 1.72
N ARG A 70 5.28 9.01 0.88
CA ARG A 70 3.81 9.03 0.89
C ARG A 70 3.19 7.68 0.49
N VAL A 71 3.81 7.00 -0.48
CA VAL A 71 3.38 5.65 -0.90
C VAL A 71 3.56 4.65 0.24
N PHE A 72 4.71 4.67 0.92
CA PHE A 72 4.94 3.80 2.08
C PHE A 72 4.02 4.12 3.26
N GLN A 73 3.71 5.40 3.48
CA GLN A 73 2.72 5.81 4.47
C GLN A 73 1.33 5.23 4.14
N ALA A 74 0.88 5.37 2.90
CA ALA A 74 -0.39 4.82 2.44
C ALA A 74 -0.47 3.31 2.62
N LEU A 75 0.58 2.57 2.21
CA LEU A 75 0.65 1.12 2.36
C LEU A 75 0.62 0.70 3.83
N ARG A 76 1.32 1.43 4.71
CA ARG A 76 1.31 1.15 6.15
C ARG A 76 -0.07 1.33 6.75
N ILE A 77 -0.75 2.43 6.42
CA ILE A 77 -2.11 2.71 6.90
C ILE A 77 -3.05 1.62 6.37
N PHE A 78 -3.06 1.37 5.07
CA PHE A 78 -3.94 0.39 4.43
C PHE A 78 -3.78 -1.02 5.01
N VAL A 79 -2.54 -1.53 5.09
CA VAL A 79 -2.28 -2.89 5.58
C VAL A 79 -2.61 -3.01 7.07
N ASN A 80 -2.32 -1.98 7.87
CA ASN A 80 -2.62 -2.02 9.29
C ASN A 80 -4.09 -1.82 9.58
N ASP A 81 -4.82 -1.01 8.82
CA ASP A 81 -6.25 -0.78 8.99
C ASP A 81 -7.05 -2.01 8.52
N GLU A 82 -6.68 -2.67 7.42
CA GLU A 82 -7.31 -3.95 7.04
C GLU A 82 -7.05 -5.03 8.10
N LEU A 83 -5.83 -5.12 8.63
CA LEU A 83 -5.52 -6.05 9.71
C LEU A 83 -6.19 -5.64 11.04
N GLY A 84 -6.33 -4.35 11.30
CA GLY A 84 -6.97 -3.80 12.49
C GLY A 84 -8.48 -4.05 12.49
N GLU A 85 -9.14 -3.84 11.35
CA GLU A 85 -10.54 -4.18 11.12
C GLU A 85 -10.76 -5.70 11.24
N LEU A 86 -9.91 -6.52 10.63
CA LEU A 86 -10.00 -7.99 10.73
C LEU A 86 -9.82 -8.47 12.19
N ALA A 87 -8.82 -7.95 12.90
CA ALA A 87 -8.60 -8.30 14.31
C ALA A 87 -9.80 -7.86 15.17
N SER A 88 -10.33 -6.67 14.93
CA SER A 88 -11.51 -6.16 15.65
C SER A 88 -12.76 -7.01 15.38
N ALA A 89 -12.99 -7.43 14.14
CA ALA A 89 -14.07 -8.34 13.77
C ALA A 89 -13.90 -9.74 14.40
N LEU A 90 -12.66 -10.25 14.47
CA LEU A 90 -12.36 -11.54 15.11
C LEU A 90 -12.62 -11.51 16.63
N PHE A 91 -12.16 -10.45 17.32
CA PHE A 91 -12.43 -10.27 18.75
C PHE A 91 -13.92 -9.99 19.05
N ALA A 92 -14.62 -9.33 18.13
CA ALA A 92 -16.07 -9.14 18.25
C ALA A 92 -16.83 -10.47 18.08
N ALA A 93 -16.40 -11.35 17.17
CA ALA A 93 -17.01 -12.66 16.97
C ALA A 93 -16.86 -13.57 18.21
N GLU A 94 -15.71 -13.56 18.89
CA GLU A 94 -15.52 -14.29 20.16
C GLU A 94 -16.47 -13.81 21.27
N ARG A 95 -16.83 -12.53 21.31
CA ARG A 95 -17.73 -11.97 22.33
C ARG A 95 -19.22 -12.22 22.06
N VAL A 96 -19.59 -12.60 20.84
CA VAL A 96 -20.98 -12.88 20.44
C VAL A 96 -21.30 -14.39 20.54
N LEU A 97 -20.29 -15.24 20.74
CA LEU A 97 -20.51 -16.67 21.00
C LEU A 97 -21.08 -16.89 22.41
N LYS A 98 -22.32 -17.40 22.47
CA LYS A 98 -22.93 -17.93 23.70
C LYS A 98 -22.09 -19.09 24.25
N PRO A 99 -22.11 -19.36 25.57
CA PRO A 99 -21.45 -20.53 26.13
C PRO A 99 -21.91 -21.80 25.39
N GLY A 100 -20.99 -22.46 24.67
CA GLY A 100 -21.24 -23.70 23.93
C GLY A 100 -21.38 -23.59 22.40
N GLY A 101 -21.23 -22.41 21.78
CA GLY A 101 -21.18 -22.29 20.31
C GLY A 101 -19.80 -22.61 19.74
N ARG A 102 -19.72 -23.42 18.68
CA ARG A 102 -18.55 -23.55 17.81
C ARG A 102 -18.72 -22.68 16.58
#